data_AF-A0A3P7LSF4-F1
#
_entry.id   AF-A0A3P7LSF4-F1
#
_cell.length_a   1.000
_cell.length_b   1.000
_cell.length_c   1.000
_cell.angle_alpha   90.00
_cell.angle_beta   90.00
_cell.angle_gamma   90.00
#
_symmetry.space_group_name_H-M   'P 1'
#
loop_
_entity.id
_entity.type
_entity.pdbx_description
1 polymer ?
#
loop_
_entity_poly.entity_id
_entity_poly.type
_entity_poly.pdbx_seq_one_letter_code
_entity_poly.pdbx_strand_id
1 'polypeptide(L)'
;MQTGGVDSTSDLQIAVNELQKVSMFLATQKIIRDKLKEALTEIEGFEDILAEIINNSVSMYENRIYVLPEEKHTLVMVVAFSLYLLDSSKQVDGKQIGVTIPKMAKKECEVVNLFGDMSVEPFSYVKQTLSFDPSKWPECTGGRVSSQGVLLTHMPRFQVEYTSLTADLAWHTNIAVTRTSERSVAENRELYELALRGLQYLSGWSVQVLDTFTWKLSHCADEFTNPDCPKDAENYERATRYNYSSEERFALIKLVSMIKSVETQLLRLETNYSEAIRRSVYRDLHALLGHLHGLLVKAQKKKDKIKLQRLIHAIQATCADQSMDSVEADLIMTGSSSSGSGTQSKAWGRAMSSKISTSSLTSGSNSTLAKAAASIASNGGNCTPNQIMRRVGPSSSQLYLLRTMLELMVDQSSPSKHSLRKEIDSTTLSLIENFLKHSFYWPYLLNFSLVGCTLASL
;
A
#
# COMPACT_ATOMS: atom_id res chain seq x y z
N MET A 1 54.03 41.93 16.12
CA MET A 1 52.82 41.68 16.94
C MET A 1 51.66 42.47 16.35
N GLN A 2 51.07 41.94 15.28
CA GLN A 2 49.79 42.37 14.72
C GLN A 2 49.22 41.12 14.08
N THR A 3 48.09 40.65 14.62
CA THR A 3 47.00 39.87 13.98
C THR A 3 46.20 39.19 15.09
N GLY A 4 45.00 39.71 15.37
CA GLY A 4 44.10 39.08 16.35
C GLY A 4 42.82 39.85 16.67
N GLY A 5 42.40 40.81 15.84
CA GLY A 5 41.28 41.71 16.16
C GLY A 5 40.24 41.91 15.06
N VAL A 6 40.22 41.08 14.00
CA VAL A 6 39.32 41.31 12.84
C VAL A 6 38.16 40.30 12.77
N ASP A 7 38.31 39.06 13.27
CA ASP A 7 37.26 38.02 13.15
C ASP A 7 36.05 38.22 14.08
N SER A 8 36.22 38.82 15.25
CA SER A 8 35.13 38.94 16.23
C SER A 8 34.00 39.87 15.79
N THR A 9 34.30 40.85 14.92
CA THR A 9 33.32 41.83 14.43
C THR A 9 32.50 41.28 13.26
N SER A 10 33.10 40.47 12.39
CA SER A 10 32.38 39.76 11.32
C SER A 10 31.49 38.66 11.87
N ASP A 11 31.95 37.93 12.88
CA ASP A 11 31.16 36.87 13.52
C ASP A 11 29.94 37.44 14.24
N LEU A 12 30.09 38.61 14.90
CA LEU A 12 28.95 39.32 15.48
C LEU A 12 27.95 39.78 14.42
N GLN A 13 28.43 40.30 13.29
CA GLN A 13 27.56 40.76 12.20
C GLN A 13 26.82 39.59 11.52
N ILE A 14 27.47 38.43 11.37
CA ILE A 14 26.86 37.20 10.88
C ILE A 14 25.79 36.72 11.87
N ALA A 15 26.09 36.72 13.17
CA ALA A 15 25.13 36.33 14.20
C ALA A 15 23.89 37.25 14.24
N VAL A 16 24.09 38.57 14.11
CA VAL A 16 22.99 39.54 14.02
C VAL A 16 22.15 39.32 12.76
N ASN A 17 22.79 39.06 11.61
CA ASN A 17 22.09 38.76 10.37
C ASN A 17 21.31 37.45 10.44
N GLU A 18 21.86 36.40 11.03
CA GLU A 18 21.16 35.12 11.24
C GLU A 18 19.97 35.28 12.20
N LEU A 19 20.14 36.04 13.29
CA LEU A 19 19.05 36.34 14.21
C LEU A 19 17.91 37.11 13.51
N GLN A 20 18.26 38.07 12.66
CA GLN A 20 17.29 38.81 11.86
C GLN A 20 16.55 37.91 10.87
N LYS A 21 17.25 36.98 10.19
CA LYS A 21 16.62 36.00 9.30
C LYS A 21 15.64 35.09 10.04
N VAL A 22 16.04 34.57 11.20
CA VAL A 22 15.18 33.73 12.04
C VAL A 22 13.95 34.52 12.50
N SER A 23 14.15 35.77 12.95
CA SER A 23 13.03 36.63 13.36
C SER A 23 12.05 36.87 12.21
N MET A 24 12.55 37.14 11.00
CA MET A 24 11.69 37.34 9.81
C MET A 24 10.98 36.04 9.40
N PHE A 25 11.66 34.91 9.51
CA PHE A 25 11.11 33.59 9.22
C PHE A 25 9.97 33.23 10.18
N LEU A 26 10.14 33.45 11.49
CA LEU A 26 9.12 33.17 12.49
C LEU A 26 7.95 34.16 12.46
N ALA A 27 8.19 35.41 12.04
CA ALA A 27 7.14 36.43 11.92
C ALA A 27 6.24 36.24 10.70
N THR A 28 6.75 35.62 9.63
CA THR A 28 6.02 35.48 8.37
C THR A 28 5.16 34.22 8.39
N GLN A 29 3.84 34.40 8.45
CA GLN A 29 2.92 33.26 8.38
C GLN A 29 3.09 32.51 7.06
N LYS A 30 3.06 31.17 7.13
CA LYS A 30 3.07 30.28 5.95
C LYS A 30 4.30 30.42 5.05
N ILE A 31 5.40 30.98 5.56
CA ILE A 31 6.63 31.24 4.79
C ILE A 31 7.18 30.00 4.07
N ILE A 32 7.12 28.82 4.70
CA ILE A 32 7.61 27.56 4.08
C ILE A 32 6.77 27.23 2.85
N ARG A 33 5.44 27.35 2.96
CA ARG A 33 4.49 27.08 1.88
C ARG A 33 4.70 28.03 0.71
N ASP A 34 4.83 29.31 1.00
CA ASP A 34 4.90 30.35 -0.04
C ASP A 34 6.26 30.28 -0.76
N LYS A 35 7.36 30.08 -0.03
CA LYS A 35 8.69 29.82 -0.63
C LYS A 35 8.73 28.55 -1.46
N LEU A 36 8.06 27.48 -1.04
CA LEU A 36 7.97 26.25 -1.82
C LEU A 36 7.24 26.49 -3.14
N LYS A 37 6.11 27.22 -3.10
CA LYS A 37 5.34 27.55 -4.30
C LYS A 37 6.17 28.41 -5.27
N GLU A 38 6.86 29.43 -4.76
CA GLU A 38 7.78 30.25 -5.56
C GLU A 38 8.87 29.40 -6.22
N ALA A 39 9.61 28.59 -5.45
CA ALA A 39 10.67 27.74 -5.96
C ALA A 39 10.19 26.72 -7.00
N LEU A 40 8.99 26.17 -6.84
CA LEU A 40 8.41 25.24 -7.83
C LEU A 40 8.09 25.94 -9.16
N THR A 41 7.59 27.18 -9.12
CA THR A 41 7.26 27.94 -10.35
C THR A 41 8.47 28.30 -11.21
N GLU A 42 9.68 28.22 -10.66
CA GLU A 42 10.94 28.40 -11.38
C GLU A 42 11.35 27.17 -12.18
N ILE A 43 10.81 25.98 -11.85
CA ILE A 43 11.15 24.71 -12.49
C ILE A 43 10.21 24.48 -13.67
N GLU A 44 10.74 24.25 -14.87
CA GLU A 44 9.94 23.92 -16.05
C GLU A 44 9.38 22.50 -15.97
N GLY A 45 8.07 22.33 -16.17
CA GLY A 45 7.41 21.02 -16.21
C GLY A 45 7.11 20.40 -14.83
N PHE A 46 7.18 21.19 -13.75
CA PHE A 46 6.81 20.70 -12.41
C PHE A 46 5.33 20.31 -12.32
N GLU A 47 4.48 20.91 -13.16
CA GLU A 47 3.05 20.66 -13.23
C GLU A 47 2.73 19.22 -13.63
N ASP A 48 3.51 18.63 -14.54
CA ASP A 48 3.33 17.25 -15.00
C ASP A 48 3.60 16.25 -13.87
N ILE A 49 4.65 16.50 -13.07
CA ILE A 49 5.01 15.69 -11.90
C ILE A 49 3.91 15.80 -10.83
N LEU A 50 3.43 17.01 -10.54
CA LEU A 50 2.32 17.20 -9.59
C LEU A 50 1.03 16.52 -10.07
N ALA A 51 0.72 16.57 -11.36
CA ALA A 51 -0.42 15.88 -11.94
C ALA A 51 -0.32 14.35 -11.76
N GLU A 52 0.87 13.77 -11.97
CA GLU A 52 1.10 12.35 -11.73
C GLU A 52 0.94 11.98 -10.24
N ILE A 53 1.51 12.79 -9.33
CA ILE A 53 1.37 12.61 -7.87
C ILE A 53 -0.11 12.65 -7.46
N ILE A 54 -0.87 13.62 -7.96
CA ILE A 54 -2.31 13.75 -7.67
C ILE A 54 -3.06 12.51 -8.15
N ASN A 55 -2.87 12.11 -9.42
CA ASN A 55 -3.56 10.96 -10.01
C ASN A 55 -3.25 9.66 -9.28
N ASN A 56 -1.98 9.44 -8.91
CA ASN A 56 -1.56 8.27 -8.15
C ASN A 56 -2.21 8.27 -6.75
N SER A 57 -2.13 9.40 -6.03
CA SER A 57 -2.69 9.53 -4.68
C SER A 57 -4.20 9.30 -4.66
N VAL A 58 -4.92 9.80 -5.67
CA VAL A 58 -6.36 9.56 -5.83
C VAL A 58 -6.64 8.10 -6.10
N SER A 59 -5.91 7.49 -7.03
CA SER A 59 -6.07 6.07 -7.34
C SER A 59 -5.85 5.21 -6.11
N MET A 60 -4.83 5.52 -5.30
CA MET A 60 -4.57 4.83 -4.04
C MET A 60 -5.72 5.04 -3.04
N TYR A 61 -6.21 6.27 -2.88
CA TYR A 61 -7.32 6.58 -1.97
C TYR A 61 -8.63 5.87 -2.38
N GLU A 62 -9.04 5.99 -3.64
CA GLU A 62 -10.28 5.40 -4.16
C GLU A 62 -10.27 3.87 -4.09
N ASN A 63 -9.12 3.24 -4.37
CA ASN A 63 -8.95 1.79 -4.29
C ASN A 63 -8.61 1.29 -2.88
N ARG A 64 -8.59 2.16 -1.87
CA ARG A 64 -8.24 1.85 -0.46
C ARG A 64 -6.88 1.17 -0.32
N ILE A 65 -5.90 1.65 -1.07
CA ILE A 65 -4.51 1.21 -1.04
C ILE A 65 -3.78 2.00 0.05
N TYR A 66 -4.09 1.66 1.29
CA TYR A 66 -3.45 2.16 2.51
C TYR A 66 -3.77 1.18 3.65
N VAL A 67 -2.94 1.15 4.68
CA VAL A 67 -3.16 0.30 5.87
C VAL A 67 -3.27 1.17 7.11
N LEU A 68 -2.39 2.16 7.29
CA LEU A 68 -2.42 3.01 8.48
C LEU A 68 -3.38 4.19 8.31
N PRO A 69 -4.04 4.66 9.39
CA PRO A 69 -4.87 5.85 9.33
C PRO A 69 -4.13 7.10 8.80
N GLU A 70 -2.88 7.26 9.20
CA GLU A 70 -2.02 8.37 8.76
C GLU A 70 -1.76 8.33 7.25
N GLU A 71 -1.64 7.14 6.64
CA GLU A 71 -1.45 6.98 5.19
C GLU A 71 -2.69 7.47 4.44
N LYS A 72 -3.89 7.13 4.92
CA LYS A 72 -5.15 7.64 4.36
C LYS A 72 -5.18 9.17 4.40
N HIS A 73 -4.89 9.77 5.56
CA HIS A 73 -4.90 11.23 5.75
C HIS A 73 -3.82 11.91 4.89
N THR A 74 -2.65 11.29 4.77
CA THR A 74 -1.55 11.75 3.90
C THR A 74 -1.98 11.80 2.44
N LEU A 75 -2.65 10.77 1.91
CA LEU A 75 -3.14 10.77 0.52
C LEU A 75 -4.08 11.95 0.25
N VAL A 76 -5.03 12.22 1.16
CA VAL A 76 -5.97 13.34 1.01
C VAL A 76 -5.23 14.69 1.09
N MET A 77 -4.26 14.83 1.99
CA MET A 77 -3.44 16.02 2.11
C MET A 77 -2.58 16.28 0.88
N VAL A 78 -1.92 15.24 0.36
CA VAL A 78 -1.07 15.34 -0.84
C VAL A 78 -1.90 15.82 -2.02
N VAL A 79 -3.11 15.29 -2.21
CA VAL A 79 -4.02 15.74 -3.28
C VAL A 79 -4.38 17.21 -3.12
N ALA A 80 -4.88 17.61 -1.95
CA ALA A 80 -5.32 18.98 -1.72
C ALA A 80 -4.19 20.01 -1.83
N PHE A 81 -3.03 19.70 -1.24
CA PHE A 81 -1.89 20.60 -1.25
C PHE A 81 -1.23 20.66 -2.63
N SER A 82 -1.14 19.55 -3.36
CA SER A 82 -0.63 19.53 -4.74
C SER A 82 -1.51 20.34 -5.68
N LEU A 83 -2.85 20.28 -5.53
CA LEU A 83 -3.76 21.14 -6.28
C LEU A 83 -3.53 22.64 -6.00
N TYR A 84 -3.23 22.99 -4.75
CA TYR A 84 -2.89 24.36 -4.39
C TYR A 84 -1.55 24.84 -4.97
N LEU A 85 -0.56 23.96 -5.04
CA LEU A 85 0.75 24.27 -5.65
C LEU A 85 0.65 24.37 -7.18
N LEU A 86 -0.17 23.52 -7.80
CA LEU A 86 -0.41 23.50 -9.24
C LEU A 86 -1.09 24.77 -9.74
N ASP A 87 -1.92 25.40 -8.91
CA ASP A 87 -2.58 26.69 -9.20
C ASP A 87 -1.57 27.85 -9.13
N SER A 88 -0.59 27.81 -10.02
CA SER A 88 0.39 28.84 -10.25
C SER A 88 0.03 29.53 -11.56
N SER A 89 0.11 30.86 -11.58
CA SER A 89 -0.48 31.77 -12.56
C SER A 89 0.06 31.69 -14.01
N LYS A 90 0.77 30.63 -14.39
CA LYS A 90 1.29 30.45 -15.76
C LYS A 90 0.28 29.67 -16.59
N GLN A 91 -0.49 30.38 -17.41
CA GLN A 91 -1.13 29.76 -18.57
C GLN A 91 -0.03 29.38 -19.56
N VAL A 92 0.22 28.09 -19.74
CA VAL A 92 1.06 27.59 -20.84
C VAL A 92 0.15 27.35 -22.06
N ASP A 93 0.37 28.10 -23.14
CA ASP A 93 -0.27 27.89 -24.46
C ASP A 93 -1.82 27.89 -24.51
N GLY A 94 -2.49 28.69 -23.68
CA GLY A 94 -3.96 28.83 -23.73
C GLY A 94 -4.74 27.53 -23.43
N LYS A 95 -4.05 26.43 -23.14
CA LYS A 95 -4.59 25.24 -22.51
C LYS A 95 -4.31 25.38 -21.02
N GLN A 96 -5.37 25.49 -20.23
CA GLN A 96 -5.27 25.01 -18.85
C GLN A 96 -4.67 23.61 -18.94
N ILE A 97 -3.59 23.33 -18.21
CA ILE A 97 -3.23 21.96 -17.88
C ILE A 97 -4.43 21.47 -17.08
N GLY A 98 -5.38 20.88 -17.80
CA GLY A 98 -6.57 20.29 -17.26
C GLY A 98 -6.11 19.04 -16.55
N VAL A 99 -5.57 19.20 -15.34
CA VAL A 99 -5.61 18.11 -14.38
C VAL A 99 -7.10 17.82 -14.26
N THR A 100 -7.48 16.66 -14.79
CA THR A 100 -8.83 16.15 -14.60
C THR A 100 -8.99 16.06 -13.11
N ILE A 101 -9.69 17.04 -12.52
CA ILE A 101 -9.88 17.12 -11.08
C ILE A 101 -10.54 15.80 -10.70
N PRO A 102 -9.84 14.97 -9.93
CA PRO A 102 -10.32 13.63 -9.70
C PRO A 102 -11.64 13.66 -8.92
N LYS A 103 -12.49 12.66 -9.14
CA LYS A 103 -13.79 12.46 -8.45
C LYS A 103 -13.66 12.31 -6.92
N MET A 104 -12.46 12.41 -6.37
CA MET A 104 -12.13 12.46 -4.96
C MET A 104 -12.79 13.63 -4.21
N ALA A 105 -13.49 14.53 -4.91
CA ALA A 105 -14.44 15.50 -4.39
C ALA A 105 -15.67 14.86 -3.69
N LYS A 106 -15.47 13.79 -2.91
CA LYS A 106 -16.48 13.29 -1.99
C LYS A 106 -16.20 13.88 -0.62
N LYS A 107 -17.23 14.41 0.03
CA LYS A 107 -17.21 14.86 1.42
C LYS A 107 -17.00 13.71 2.44
N GLU A 108 -16.40 12.59 2.03
CA GLU A 108 -16.13 11.42 2.87
C GLU A 108 -15.02 11.68 3.89
N CYS A 109 -14.05 12.55 3.57
CA CYS A 109 -12.94 12.96 4.44
C CYS A 109 -12.79 14.49 4.36
N GLU A 110 -13.47 15.21 5.25
CA GLU A 110 -13.52 16.67 5.28
C GLU A 110 -12.34 17.28 6.03
N VAL A 111 -11.86 16.57 7.07
CA VAL A 111 -10.80 17.03 7.96
C VAL A 111 -9.77 15.92 8.12
N VAL A 112 -8.50 16.24 8.23
CA VAL A 112 -7.44 15.25 8.43
C VAL A 112 -6.58 15.63 9.62
N ASN A 113 -6.04 14.61 10.29
CA ASN A 113 -5.10 14.81 11.37
C ASN A 113 -3.73 15.15 10.77
N LEU A 114 -3.15 16.28 11.18
CA LEU A 114 -1.84 16.71 10.74
C LEU A 114 -0.78 16.27 11.75
N PHE A 115 -0.97 16.61 13.02
CA PHE A 115 -0.06 16.24 14.09
C PHE A 115 -0.73 16.40 15.46
N GLY A 116 -0.79 15.31 16.26
CA GLY A 116 -1.44 15.32 17.56
C GLY A 116 -2.92 15.71 17.45
N ASP A 117 -3.30 16.79 18.14
CA ASP A 117 -4.65 17.38 18.12
C ASP A 117 -4.82 18.44 17.01
N MET A 118 -3.78 18.70 16.21
CA MET A 118 -3.85 19.67 15.13
C MET A 118 -4.44 19.02 13.88
N SER A 119 -5.65 19.46 13.53
CA SER A 119 -6.35 19.05 12.31
C SER A 119 -6.32 20.14 11.24
N VAL A 120 -6.51 19.76 9.97
CA VAL A 120 -6.65 20.70 8.86
C VAL A 120 -7.78 20.25 7.93
N GLU A 121 -8.47 21.23 7.33
CA GLU A 121 -9.43 20.99 6.26
C GLU A 121 -8.69 20.99 4.91
N PRO A 122 -8.51 19.84 4.24
CA PRO A 122 -7.76 19.80 2.99
C PRO A 122 -8.42 20.66 1.91
N PHE A 123 -9.76 20.68 1.85
CA PHE A 123 -10.49 21.46 0.86
C PHE A 123 -10.29 22.98 1.01
N SER A 124 -9.87 23.46 2.19
CA SER A 124 -9.54 24.87 2.40
C SER A 124 -8.31 25.31 1.59
N TYR A 125 -7.42 24.40 1.18
CA TYR A 125 -6.36 24.70 0.20
C TYR A 125 -6.92 24.90 -1.21
N VAL A 126 -7.88 24.08 -1.61
CA VAL A 126 -8.54 24.20 -2.92
C VAL A 126 -9.36 25.48 -3.00
N LYS A 127 -10.04 25.90 -1.94
CA LYS A 127 -10.77 27.20 -1.89
C LYS A 127 -9.84 28.42 -2.04
N GLN A 128 -8.56 28.29 -1.73
CA GLN A 128 -7.57 29.36 -1.83
C GLN A 128 -6.99 29.50 -3.24
N THR A 129 -7.32 28.62 -4.18
CA THR A 129 -6.82 28.69 -5.55
C THR A 129 -7.54 29.78 -6.37
N LEU A 130 -6.81 30.44 -7.26
CA LEU A 130 -7.31 31.42 -8.22
C LEU A 130 -8.28 30.78 -9.22
N SER A 131 -8.05 29.52 -9.58
CA SER A 131 -8.91 28.73 -10.48
C SER A 131 -10.11 28.07 -9.80
N PHE A 132 -10.38 28.37 -8.52
CA PHE A 132 -11.48 27.79 -7.78
C PHE A 132 -12.84 28.17 -8.37
N ASP A 133 -13.65 27.16 -8.66
CA ASP A 133 -15.02 27.30 -9.14
C ASP A 133 -15.93 26.41 -8.30
N PRO A 134 -16.85 26.98 -7.49
CA PRO A 134 -17.77 26.20 -6.65
C PRO A 134 -18.59 25.16 -7.41
N SER A 135 -18.93 25.42 -8.68
CA SER A 135 -19.77 24.52 -9.48
C SER A 135 -19.10 23.18 -9.78
N LYS A 136 -17.75 23.14 -9.76
CA LYS A 136 -16.95 21.92 -9.96
C LYS A 136 -16.86 21.06 -8.70
N TRP A 137 -17.32 21.57 -7.55
CA TRP A 137 -17.19 20.93 -6.24
C TRP A 137 -18.51 20.90 -5.46
N PRO A 138 -19.61 20.37 -6.02
CA PRO A 138 -20.94 20.44 -5.39
C PRO A 138 -21.00 19.74 -4.03
N GLU A 139 -20.33 18.61 -3.87
CA GLU A 139 -20.30 17.83 -2.62
C GLU A 139 -19.50 18.52 -1.51
N CYS A 140 -18.45 19.27 -1.85
CA CYS A 140 -17.58 19.96 -0.88
C CYS A 140 -18.06 21.38 -0.56
N THR A 141 -18.96 21.94 -1.38
CA THR A 141 -19.58 23.26 -1.18
C THR A 141 -20.97 23.19 -0.56
N GLY A 142 -21.61 22.01 -0.62
CA GLY A 142 -22.91 21.77 0.03
C GLY A 142 -22.84 21.70 1.56
N GLY A 143 -23.97 22.02 2.21
CA GLY A 143 -24.15 21.93 3.66
C GLY A 143 -24.38 20.52 4.22
N ARG A 144 -24.24 19.47 3.40
CA ARG A 144 -24.40 18.08 3.84
C ARG A 144 -23.33 17.75 4.88
N VAL A 145 -23.67 17.15 6.01
CA VAL A 145 -22.67 16.72 7.01
C VAL A 145 -21.80 15.60 6.42
N SER A 146 -20.48 15.68 6.63
CA SER A 146 -19.56 14.62 6.21
C SER A 146 -19.89 13.30 6.88
N SER A 147 -19.75 12.19 6.16
CA SER A 147 -19.83 10.85 6.76
C SER A 147 -18.65 10.53 7.69
N GLN A 148 -17.60 11.36 7.68
CA GLN A 148 -16.37 11.14 8.44
C GLN A 148 -16.63 11.03 9.95
N GLY A 149 -17.47 11.91 10.49
CA GLY A 149 -17.83 11.95 11.91
C GLY A 149 -18.96 10.99 12.32
N VAL A 150 -19.58 10.28 11.38
CA VAL A 150 -20.82 9.52 11.62
C VAL A 150 -20.53 8.07 11.99
N LEU A 151 -20.04 7.86 13.22
CA LEU A 151 -19.65 6.54 13.70
C LEU A 151 -20.81 5.52 13.69
N LEU A 152 -22.01 5.93 14.12
CA LEU A 152 -23.13 5.03 14.36
C LEU A 152 -23.58 4.28 13.11
N THR A 153 -23.49 4.88 11.92
CA THR A 153 -23.85 4.23 10.66
C THR A 153 -22.91 3.09 10.28
N HIS A 154 -21.67 3.10 10.78
CA HIS A 154 -20.67 2.07 10.48
C HIS A 154 -20.70 0.90 11.47
N MET A 155 -21.25 1.10 12.67
CA MET A 155 -21.26 0.10 13.74
C MET A 155 -21.88 -1.25 13.37
N PRO A 156 -23.01 -1.34 12.64
CA PRO A 156 -23.57 -2.64 12.26
C PRO A 156 -22.61 -3.48 11.42
N ARG A 157 -21.92 -2.85 10.45
CA ARG A 157 -20.92 -3.52 9.62
C ARG A 157 -19.76 -4.04 10.47
N PHE A 158 -19.23 -3.20 11.36
CA PHE A 158 -18.11 -3.59 12.23
C PHE A 158 -18.45 -4.76 13.15
N GLN A 159 -19.68 -4.83 13.65
CA GLN A 159 -20.11 -5.94 14.49
C GLN A 159 -20.16 -7.27 13.73
N VAL A 160 -20.61 -7.25 12.47
CA VAL A 160 -20.62 -8.44 11.62
C VAL A 160 -19.18 -8.88 11.30
N GLU A 161 -18.33 -7.94 10.88
CA GLU A 161 -16.91 -8.18 10.61
C GLU A 161 -16.18 -8.77 11.82
N TYR A 162 -16.39 -8.19 13.01
CA TYR A 162 -15.83 -8.66 14.27
C TYR A 162 -16.30 -10.05 14.64
N THR A 163 -17.61 -10.30 14.55
CA THR A 163 -18.17 -11.62 14.89
C THR A 163 -17.60 -12.70 13.99
N SER A 164 -17.53 -12.43 12.68
CA SER A 164 -16.94 -13.36 11.71
C SER A 164 -15.45 -13.57 11.98
N LEU A 165 -14.68 -12.50 12.17
CA LEU A 165 -13.23 -12.60 12.35
C LEU A 165 -12.88 -13.33 13.65
N THR A 166 -13.55 -13.01 14.77
CA THR A 166 -13.26 -13.65 16.06
C THR A 166 -13.63 -15.13 16.08
N ALA A 167 -14.68 -15.54 15.38
CA ALA A 167 -15.01 -16.95 15.19
C ALA A 167 -13.88 -17.69 14.45
N ASP A 168 -13.39 -17.14 13.34
CA ASP A 168 -12.27 -17.71 12.58
C ASP A 168 -10.98 -17.75 13.41
N LEU A 169 -10.66 -16.67 14.14
CA LEU A 169 -9.49 -16.61 15.02
C LEU A 169 -9.54 -17.65 16.15
N ALA A 170 -10.69 -17.81 16.78
CA ALA A 170 -10.89 -18.82 17.82
C ALA A 170 -10.71 -20.24 17.26
N TRP A 171 -11.28 -20.51 16.09
CA TRP A 171 -11.12 -21.80 15.39
C TRP A 171 -9.65 -22.12 15.12
N HIS A 172 -8.90 -21.19 14.52
CA HIS A 172 -7.49 -21.40 14.23
C HIS A 172 -6.61 -21.45 15.50
N THR A 173 -7.01 -20.79 16.58
CA THR A 173 -6.34 -20.90 17.88
C THR A 173 -6.44 -22.31 18.44
N ASN A 174 -7.65 -22.90 18.41
CA ASN A 174 -7.84 -24.28 18.88
C ASN A 174 -7.04 -25.27 18.04
N ILE A 175 -7.06 -25.12 16.71
CA ILE A 175 -6.25 -25.96 15.81
C ILE A 175 -4.77 -25.84 16.15
N ALA A 176 -4.25 -24.63 16.30
CA ALA A 176 -2.84 -24.39 16.58
C ALA A 176 -2.39 -25.04 17.90
N VAL A 177 -3.23 -25.00 18.94
CA VAL A 177 -2.94 -25.63 20.25
C VAL A 177 -2.91 -27.15 20.17
N THR A 178 -3.80 -27.77 19.38
CA THR A 178 -3.89 -29.23 19.28
C THR A 178 -2.96 -29.85 18.24
N ARG A 179 -2.33 -29.05 17.39
CA ARG A 179 -1.58 -29.54 16.23
C ARG A 179 -0.21 -30.08 16.64
N THR A 180 0.11 -31.27 16.11
CA THR A 180 1.41 -31.94 16.27
C THR A 180 2.20 -32.07 14.97
N SER A 181 1.54 -31.95 13.81
CA SER A 181 2.14 -32.08 12.48
C SER A 181 2.50 -30.73 11.84
N GLU A 182 3.35 -30.75 10.81
CA GLU A 182 3.61 -29.55 10.01
C GLU A 182 2.35 -29.12 9.21
N ARG A 183 2.28 -27.81 8.90
CA ARG A 183 1.19 -27.22 8.10
C ARG A 183 1.40 -27.44 6.61
N SER A 184 0.34 -27.88 5.94
CA SER A 184 0.26 -27.95 4.49
C SER A 184 0.32 -26.56 3.85
N VAL A 185 0.54 -26.55 2.54
CA VAL A 185 0.58 -25.31 1.75
C VAL A 185 -0.78 -24.59 1.76
N ALA A 186 -1.88 -25.34 1.74
CA ALA A 186 -3.24 -24.76 1.80
C ALA A 186 -3.52 -24.10 3.15
N GLU A 187 -3.17 -24.76 4.26
CA GLU A 187 -3.36 -24.22 5.61
C GLU A 187 -2.50 -22.97 5.86
N ASN A 188 -1.28 -22.92 5.30
CA ASN A 188 -0.46 -21.70 5.36
C ASN A 188 -1.10 -20.56 4.57
N ARG A 189 -1.77 -20.86 3.45
CA ARG A 189 -2.49 -19.84 2.68
C ARG A 189 -3.70 -19.32 3.43
N GLU A 190 -4.47 -20.19 4.07
CA GLU A 190 -5.61 -19.78 4.91
C GLU A 190 -5.18 -18.84 6.04
N LEU A 191 -4.08 -19.18 6.73
CA LEU A 191 -3.55 -18.31 7.80
C LEU A 191 -3.00 -16.99 7.28
N TYR A 192 -2.38 -16.96 6.10
CA TYR A 192 -1.99 -15.72 5.43
C TYR A 192 -3.21 -14.83 5.13
N GLU A 193 -4.28 -15.42 4.59
CA GLU A 193 -5.51 -14.69 4.25
C GLU A 193 -6.23 -14.18 5.51
N LEU A 194 -6.22 -14.98 6.58
CA LEU A 194 -6.77 -14.58 7.88
C LEU A 194 -5.97 -13.43 8.50
N ALA A 195 -4.64 -13.47 8.45
CA ALA A 195 -3.78 -12.39 8.92
C ALA A 195 -4.02 -11.09 8.14
N LEU A 196 -4.10 -11.16 6.81
CA LEU A 196 -4.40 -10.02 5.96
C LEU A 196 -5.78 -9.44 6.26
N ARG A 197 -6.80 -10.28 6.38
CA ARG A 197 -8.17 -9.85 6.74
C ARG A 197 -8.19 -9.18 8.12
N GLY A 198 -7.48 -9.76 9.10
CA GLY A 198 -7.34 -9.21 10.44
C GLY A 198 -6.74 -7.80 10.42
N LEU A 199 -5.63 -7.60 9.71
CA LEU A 199 -5.01 -6.28 9.56
C LEU A 199 -5.92 -5.29 8.81
N GLN A 200 -6.62 -5.73 7.77
CA GLN A 200 -7.55 -4.87 7.01
C GLN A 200 -8.75 -4.41 7.85
N TYR A 201 -9.30 -5.28 8.70
CA TYR A 201 -10.38 -4.90 9.61
C TYR A 201 -9.89 -3.96 10.71
N LEU A 202 -8.74 -4.26 11.34
CA LEU A 202 -8.12 -3.34 12.30
C LEU A 202 -7.86 -1.97 11.68
N SER A 203 -7.29 -1.94 10.47
CA SER A 203 -7.09 -0.72 9.69
C SER A 203 -8.38 0.07 9.51
N GLY A 204 -9.45 -0.57 9.02
CA GLY A 204 -10.73 0.09 8.78
C GLY A 204 -11.38 0.63 10.06
N TRP A 205 -11.28 -0.11 11.17
CA TRP A 205 -11.84 0.30 12.46
C TRP A 205 -11.04 1.46 13.07
N SER A 206 -9.72 1.39 13.04
CA SER A 206 -8.84 2.45 13.56
C SER A 206 -8.92 3.73 12.76
N VAL A 207 -9.02 3.64 11.43
CA VAL A 207 -9.33 4.78 10.55
C VAL A 207 -10.63 5.45 11.01
N GLN A 208 -11.68 4.68 11.29
CA GLN A 208 -12.96 5.26 11.70
C GLN A 208 -12.88 5.94 13.07
N VAL A 209 -12.12 5.40 14.03
CA VAL A 209 -11.90 6.06 15.31
C VAL A 209 -11.20 7.40 15.11
N LEU A 210 -10.08 7.41 14.38
CA LEU A 210 -9.31 8.62 14.12
C LEU A 210 -10.12 9.66 13.34
N ASP A 211 -10.86 9.23 12.32
CA ASP A 211 -11.74 10.10 11.53
C ASP A 211 -12.82 10.74 12.40
N THR A 212 -13.48 9.95 13.24
CA THR A 212 -14.55 10.45 14.12
C THR A 212 -13.97 11.47 15.11
N PHE A 213 -12.83 11.17 15.70
CA PHE A 213 -12.13 12.08 16.62
C PHE A 213 -11.72 13.39 15.95
N THR A 214 -11.01 13.29 14.82
CA THR A 214 -10.51 14.45 14.06
C THR A 214 -11.64 15.36 13.58
N TRP A 215 -12.73 14.76 13.09
CA TRP A 215 -13.89 15.52 12.64
C TRP A 215 -14.61 16.23 13.79
N LYS A 216 -14.78 15.57 14.95
CA LYS A 216 -15.39 16.19 16.13
C LYS A 216 -14.52 17.30 16.72
N LEU A 217 -13.21 17.14 16.70
CA LEU A 217 -12.28 18.16 17.23
C LEU A 217 -12.35 19.48 16.45
N SER A 218 -12.56 19.39 15.13
CA SER A 218 -12.71 20.55 14.23
C SER A 218 -14.11 21.15 14.24
N HIS A 219 -15.14 20.40 14.64
CA HIS A 219 -16.54 20.82 14.65
C HIS A 219 -17.09 20.85 16.08
N CYS A 220 -16.76 21.90 16.85
CA CYS A 220 -17.16 22.06 18.24
C CYS A 220 -18.69 22.02 18.42
N ALA A 221 -19.16 21.41 19.52
CA ALA A 221 -20.57 21.47 19.88
C ALA A 221 -21.00 22.92 20.18
N ASP A 222 -22.24 23.25 19.89
CA ASP A 222 -22.90 24.53 20.13
C ASP A 222 -24.27 24.31 20.78
N GLU A 223 -24.95 25.41 21.13
CA GLU A 223 -26.26 25.37 21.79
C GLU A 223 -27.33 24.63 20.94
N PHE A 224 -27.16 24.59 19.62
CA PHE A 224 -28.09 23.94 18.71
C PHE A 224 -27.87 22.43 18.62
N THR A 225 -26.62 22.00 18.67
CA THR A 225 -26.22 20.59 18.58
C THR A 225 -26.27 19.88 19.93
N ASN A 226 -26.00 20.60 21.03
CA ASN A 226 -26.12 20.08 22.39
C ASN A 226 -26.65 21.16 23.35
N PRO A 227 -27.94 21.08 23.77
CA PRO A 227 -28.55 22.03 24.71
C PRO A 227 -27.88 22.06 26.09
N ASP A 228 -27.19 20.99 26.48
CA ASP A 228 -26.47 20.90 27.76
C ASP A 228 -25.08 21.55 27.71
N CYS A 229 -24.66 22.07 26.56
CA CYS A 229 -23.36 22.72 26.37
C CYS A 229 -23.38 24.16 26.94
N PRO A 230 -22.56 24.48 27.96
CA PRO A 230 -22.48 25.84 28.50
C PRO A 230 -21.95 26.84 27.47
N LYS A 231 -22.44 28.09 27.52
CA LYS A 231 -22.02 29.16 26.59
C LYS A 231 -20.57 29.61 26.80
N ASP A 232 -20.10 29.50 28.04
CA ASP A 232 -18.77 29.86 28.51
C ASP A 232 -17.79 28.67 28.45
N ALA A 233 -18.22 27.50 27.97
CA ALA A 233 -17.36 26.35 27.82
C ALA A 233 -16.22 26.63 26.83
N GLU A 234 -15.00 26.24 27.22
CA GLU A 234 -13.82 26.37 26.37
C GLU A 234 -13.96 25.54 25.09
N ASN A 235 -13.35 25.99 23.99
CA ASN A 235 -13.46 25.31 22.69
C ASN A 235 -13.07 23.83 22.76
N TYR A 236 -12.03 23.48 23.54
CA TYR A 236 -11.63 22.09 23.69
C TYR A 236 -12.69 21.25 24.42
N GLU A 237 -13.34 21.80 25.44
CA GLU A 237 -14.43 21.14 26.16
C GLU A 237 -15.66 20.96 25.26
N ARG A 238 -15.98 21.98 24.46
CA ARG A 238 -17.02 21.93 23.44
C ARG A 238 -16.75 20.90 22.34
N ALA A 239 -15.49 20.73 21.94
CA ALA A 239 -15.08 19.79 20.91
C ALA A 239 -15.03 18.33 21.41
N THR A 240 -14.80 18.13 22.71
CA THR A 240 -14.64 16.81 23.33
C THR A 240 -15.84 16.46 24.21
N ARG A 241 -15.89 16.94 25.45
CA ARG A 241 -16.89 16.59 26.47
C ARG A 241 -18.32 16.72 25.98
N TYR A 242 -18.65 17.81 25.28
CA TYR A 242 -20.02 18.10 24.85
C TYR A 242 -20.35 17.65 23.43
N ASN A 243 -19.39 17.09 22.68
CA ASN A 243 -19.57 16.77 21.26
C ASN A 243 -19.93 15.31 20.95
N TYR A 244 -20.10 14.48 21.98
CA TYR A 244 -20.50 13.08 21.83
C TYR A 244 -21.75 12.80 22.63
N SER A 245 -22.76 12.27 21.95
CA SER A 245 -23.94 11.67 22.59
C SER A 245 -23.55 10.41 23.37
N SER A 246 -24.42 9.98 24.30
CA SER A 246 -24.23 8.73 25.05
C SER A 246 -24.08 7.52 24.14
N GLU A 247 -24.82 7.48 23.02
CA GLU A 247 -24.75 6.40 22.03
C GLU A 247 -23.41 6.39 21.29
N GLU A 248 -22.92 7.55 20.86
CA GLU A 248 -21.60 7.66 20.21
C GLU A 248 -20.47 7.27 21.16
N ARG A 249 -20.53 7.68 22.43
CA ARG A 249 -19.54 7.28 23.44
C ARG A 249 -19.51 5.77 23.63
N PHE A 250 -20.68 5.14 23.76
CA PHE A 250 -20.77 3.69 23.88
C PHE A 250 -20.25 2.98 22.61
N ALA A 251 -20.57 3.51 21.43
CA ALA A 251 -20.08 2.98 20.16
C ALA A 251 -18.55 3.09 20.03
N LEU A 252 -17.95 4.21 20.45
CA LEU A 252 -16.49 4.38 20.47
C LEU A 252 -15.83 3.39 21.43
N ILE A 253 -16.34 3.27 22.66
CA ILE A 253 -15.82 2.29 23.63
C ILE A 253 -15.91 0.86 23.07
N LYS A 254 -17.04 0.52 22.45
CA LYS A 254 -17.25 -0.79 21.82
C LYS A 254 -16.25 -1.02 20.69
N LEU A 255 -16.04 -0.05 19.81
CA LEU A 255 -15.12 -0.16 18.68
C LEU A 255 -13.67 -0.31 19.15
N VAL A 256 -13.22 0.52 20.10
CA VAL A 256 -11.88 0.40 20.69
C VAL A 256 -11.68 -0.95 21.39
N SER A 257 -12.69 -1.42 22.11
CA SER A 257 -12.66 -2.75 22.74
C SER A 257 -12.55 -3.88 21.70
N MET A 258 -13.26 -3.77 20.58
CA MET A 258 -13.18 -4.71 19.46
C MET A 258 -11.78 -4.73 18.84
N ILE A 259 -11.18 -3.55 18.62
CA ILE A 259 -9.82 -3.39 18.10
C ILE A 259 -8.81 -4.09 19.02
N LYS A 260 -8.81 -3.75 20.32
CA LYS A 260 -7.91 -4.35 21.31
C LYS A 260 -8.09 -5.86 21.47
N SER A 261 -9.34 -6.35 21.39
CA SER A 261 -9.62 -7.78 21.46
C SER A 261 -9.06 -8.54 20.25
N VAL A 262 -9.26 -8.02 19.04
CA VAL A 262 -8.74 -8.65 17.81
C VAL A 262 -7.21 -8.57 17.77
N GLU A 263 -6.61 -7.43 18.12
CA GLU A 263 -5.15 -7.27 18.27
C GLU A 263 -4.58 -8.39 19.17
N THR A 264 -5.15 -8.55 20.37
CA THR A 264 -4.70 -9.56 21.34
C THR A 264 -4.80 -10.98 20.77
N GLN A 265 -5.90 -11.31 20.09
CA GLN A 265 -6.09 -12.63 19.47
C GLN A 265 -5.14 -12.88 18.29
N LEU A 266 -4.86 -11.86 17.48
CA LEU A 266 -3.91 -11.94 16.37
C LEU A 266 -2.48 -12.16 16.88
N LEU A 267 -2.06 -11.42 17.92
CA LEU A 267 -0.74 -11.55 18.53
C LEU A 267 -0.54 -12.90 19.23
N ARG A 268 -1.62 -13.51 19.77
CA ARG A 268 -1.54 -14.85 20.38
C ARG A 268 -1.03 -15.94 19.41
N LEU A 269 -1.29 -15.78 18.11
CA LEU A 269 -0.85 -16.70 17.05
C LEU A 269 0.25 -16.08 16.16
N GLU A 270 0.98 -15.08 16.67
CA GLU A 270 2.00 -14.34 15.92
C GLU A 270 3.01 -15.27 15.22
N THR A 271 3.52 -16.28 15.93
CA THR A 271 4.53 -17.21 15.39
C THR A 271 3.95 -18.03 14.23
N ASN A 272 2.70 -18.49 14.37
CA ASN A 272 1.99 -19.21 13.33
C ASN A 272 1.78 -18.31 12.11
N TYR A 273 1.29 -17.09 12.28
CA TYR A 273 1.08 -16.14 11.19
C TYR A 273 2.39 -15.78 10.51
N SER A 274 3.42 -15.44 11.28
CA SER A 274 4.74 -15.06 10.76
C SER A 274 5.34 -16.13 9.84
N GLU A 275 5.27 -17.40 10.22
CA GLU A 275 5.73 -18.50 9.36
C GLU A 275 4.82 -18.69 8.13
N ALA A 276 3.50 -18.69 8.30
CA ALA A 276 2.55 -18.88 7.20
C ALA A 276 2.68 -17.77 6.14
N ILE A 277 2.88 -16.53 6.60
CA ILE A 277 3.09 -15.36 5.76
C ILE A 277 4.37 -15.51 4.96
N ARG A 278 5.51 -15.79 5.60
CA ARG A 278 6.80 -15.93 4.90
C ARG A 278 6.76 -17.03 3.85
N ARG A 279 6.16 -18.18 4.16
CA ARG A 279 5.99 -19.29 3.21
C ARG A 279 5.10 -18.91 2.02
N SER A 280 3.98 -18.25 2.28
CA SER A 280 3.04 -17.83 1.24
C SER A 280 3.65 -16.77 0.32
N VAL A 281 4.31 -15.76 0.91
CA VAL A 281 5.02 -14.71 0.19
C VAL A 281 6.14 -15.29 -0.68
N TYR A 282 6.98 -16.18 -0.13
CA TYR A 282 8.03 -16.85 -0.89
C TYR A 282 7.48 -17.61 -2.09
N ARG A 283 6.40 -18.38 -1.88
CA ARG A 283 5.78 -19.17 -2.95
C ARG A 283 5.19 -18.27 -4.04
N ASP A 284 4.46 -17.23 -3.65
CA ASP A 284 3.83 -16.31 -4.60
C ASP A 284 4.90 -15.54 -5.42
N LEU A 285 6.01 -15.15 -4.78
CA LEU A 285 7.19 -14.59 -5.43
C LEU A 285 7.80 -15.57 -6.45
N HIS A 286 8.09 -16.79 -6.02
CA HIS A 286 8.72 -17.79 -6.88
C HIS A 286 7.82 -18.28 -8.02
N ALA A 287 6.50 -18.28 -7.82
CA ALA A 287 5.54 -18.55 -8.90
C ALA A 287 5.64 -17.48 -10.00
N LEU A 288 5.73 -16.20 -9.63
CA LEU A 288 5.94 -15.12 -10.60
C LEU A 288 7.30 -15.26 -11.30
N LEU A 289 8.39 -15.53 -10.55
CA LEU A 289 9.73 -15.69 -11.13
C LEU A 289 9.79 -16.85 -12.13
N GLY A 290 9.11 -17.96 -11.83
CA GLY A 290 8.98 -19.10 -12.76
C GLY A 290 8.24 -18.71 -14.04
N HIS A 291 7.16 -17.95 -13.94
CA HIS A 291 6.44 -17.42 -15.11
C HIS A 291 7.30 -16.48 -15.95
N LEU A 292 8.01 -15.55 -15.30
CA LEU A 292 8.93 -14.62 -15.97
C LEU A 292 10.11 -15.34 -16.62
N HIS A 293 10.60 -16.43 -16.04
CA HIS A 293 11.61 -17.28 -16.68
C HIS A 293 11.09 -17.90 -17.98
N GLY A 294 9.86 -18.42 -17.99
CA GLY A 294 9.22 -18.90 -19.21
C GLY A 294 9.07 -17.80 -20.28
N LEU A 295 8.80 -16.56 -19.86
CA LEU A 295 8.75 -15.40 -20.76
C LEU A 295 10.14 -15.05 -21.32
N LEU A 296 11.20 -15.11 -20.50
CA LEU A 296 12.58 -14.83 -20.90
C LEU A 296 13.05 -15.78 -22.00
N VAL A 297 12.82 -17.09 -21.85
CA VAL A 297 13.20 -18.11 -22.85
C VAL A 297 12.51 -17.85 -24.21
N LYS A 298 11.26 -17.37 -24.19
CA LYS A 298 10.55 -16.96 -25.42
C LYS A 298 11.10 -15.65 -26.00
N ALA A 299 11.46 -14.71 -25.14
CA ALA A 299 11.97 -13.40 -25.54
C ALA A 299 13.40 -13.47 -26.09
N GLN A 300 14.27 -14.34 -25.58
CA GLN A 300 15.65 -14.55 -26.04
C GLN A 300 15.74 -14.95 -27.52
N LYS A 301 14.72 -15.63 -28.04
CA LYS A 301 14.62 -15.98 -29.47
C LYS A 301 14.41 -14.78 -30.39
N LYS A 302 14.14 -13.60 -29.84
CA LYS A 302 13.77 -12.37 -30.56
C LYS A 302 14.76 -11.24 -30.25
N LYS A 303 15.51 -10.79 -31.28
CA LYS A 303 16.58 -9.78 -31.14
C LYS A 303 16.06 -8.37 -30.80
N ASP A 304 14.79 -8.08 -31.05
CA ASP A 304 14.13 -6.80 -30.80
C ASP A 304 13.69 -6.61 -29.33
N LYS A 305 13.70 -7.67 -28.50
CA LYS A 305 13.22 -7.66 -27.10
C LYS A 305 14.32 -7.49 -26.03
N ILE A 306 15.43 -6.85 -26.35
CA ILE A 306 16.60 -6.75 -25.45
C ILE A 306 16.27 -6.07 -24.12
N LYS A 307 15.46 -5.02 -24.13
CA LYS A 307 15.07 -4.29 -22.90
C LYS A 307 14.27 -5.18 -21.96
N LEU A 308 13.27 -5.89 -22.49
CA LEU A 308 12.46 -6.85 -21.73
C LEU A 308 13.33 -7.99 -21.16
N GLN A 309 14.24 -8.54 -21.97
CA GLN A 309 15.17 -9.58 -21.52
C GLN A 309 16.04 -9.09 -20.35
N ARG A 310 16.65 -7.90 -20.47
CA ARG A 310 17.49 -7.31 -19.42
C ARG A 310 16.73 -7.09 -18.12
N LEU A 311 15.49 -6.61 -18.21
CA LEU A 311 14.67 -6.36 -17.02
C LEU A 311 14.26 -7.65 -16.31
N ILE A 312 13.87 -8.68 -17.07
CA ILE A 312 13.55 -9.99 -16.48
C ILE A 312 14.79 -10.63 -15.85
N HIS A 313 15.96 -10.51 -16.49
CA HIS A 313 17.23 -10.95 -15.91
C HIS A 313 17.56 -10.23 -14.60
N ALA A 314 17.36 -8.91 -14.53
CA ALA A 314 17.56 -8.13 -13.31
C ALA A 314 16.62 -8.58 -12.19
N ILE A 315 15.34 -8.83 -12.50
CA ILE A 315 14.36 -9.37 -11.55
C ILE A 315 14.82 -10.73 -11.01
N GLN A 316 15.27 -11.63 -11.89
CA GLN A 316 15.76 -12.95 -11.50
C GLN A 316 17.04 -12.86 -10.66
N ALA A 317 18.02 -12.07 -11.07
CA ALA A 317 19.26 -11.88 -10.31
C ALA A 317 19.00 -11.31 -8.89
N THR A 318 17.94 -10.51 -8.73
CA THR A 318 17.59 -9.90 -7.44
C THR A 318 16.88 -10.88 -6.49
N CYS A 319 15.99 -11.72 -7.02
CA CYS A 319 15.03 -12.48 -6.20
C CYS A 319 15.08 -14.00 -6.39
N ALA A 320 15.69 -14.53 -7.46
CA ALA A 320 15.68 -15.96 -7.73
C ALA A 320 16.65 -16.69 -6.80
N ASP A 321 16.10 -17.49 -5.92
CA ASP A 321 16.82 -18.47 -5.11
C ASP A 321 17.04 -19.74 -5.95
N GLN A 322 18.12 -19.74 -6.74
CA GLN A 322 18.53 -20.91 -7.52
C GLN A 322 19.24 -21.90 -6.59
N SER A 323 18.79 -23.15 -6.56
CA SER A 323 19.58 -24.23 -5.97
C SER A 323 20.88 -24.37 -6.77
N MET A 324 22.04 -24.41 -6.11
CA MET A 324 23.36 -24.58 -6.76
C MET A 324 23.37 -25.73 -7.80
N ASP A 325 22.58 -26.80 -7.58
CA ASP A 325 22.43 -27.94 -8.50
C ASP A 325 21.90 -27.59 -9.91
N SER A 326 21.18 -26.47 -10.06
CA SER A 326 20.63 -26.04 -11.36
C SER A 326 21.66 -25.34 -12.25
N VAL A 327 22.63 -24.66 -11.65
CA VAL A 327 23.71 -23.96 -12.36
C VAL A 327 24.67 -24.96 -13.00
N GLU A 328 24.91 -26.09 -12.34
CA GLU A 328 25.79 -27.14 -12.84
C GLU A 328 25.17 -27.89 -14.03
N ALA A 329 23.84 -28.12 -14.02
CA ALA A 329 23.12 -28.72 -15.15
C ALA A 329 23.12 -27.82 -16.41
N ASP A 330 22.94 -26.51 -16.26
CA ASP A 330 22.97 -25.56 -17.38
C ASP A 330 24.39 -25.35 -17.95
N LEU A 331 25.43 -25.44 -17.10
CA LEU A 331 26.83 -25.42 -17.54
C LEU A 331 27.19 -26.67 -18.35
N ILE A 332 26.66 -27.85 -17.96
CA ILE A 332 26.91 -29.12 -18.65
C ILE A 332 26.18 -29.18 -20.01
N MET A 333 24.97 -28.60 -20.11
CA MET A 333 24.19 -28.57 -21.35
C MET A 333 24.72 -27.59 -22.41
N THR A 334 25.38 -26.52 -21.99
CA THR A 334 25.92 -25.49 -22.91
C THR A 334 27.34 -25.79 -23.40
N GLY A 335 28.04 -26.77 -22.82
CA GLY A 335 29.45 -27.09 -23.11
C GLY A 335 29.71 -28.23 -24.12
N SER A 336 28.70 -28.89 -24.68
CA SER A 336 28.92 -30.10 -25.49
C SER A 336 28.59 -29.90 -26.97
N SER A 337 29.56 -29.41 -27.74
CA SER A 337 29.56 -29.50 -29.21
C SER A 337 30.94 -29.96 -29.71
N SER A 338 30.95 -31.17 -30.27
CA SER A 338 31.95 -31.81 -31.15
C SER A 338 33.21 -32.49 -30.55
N SER A 339 33.22 -33.84 -30.55
CA SER A 339 34.08 -34.66 -31.43
C SER A 339 33.91 -36.19 -31.21
N GLY A 340 33.72 -36.92 -32.32
CA GLY A 340 34.35 -38.23 -32.60
C GLY A 340 33.93 -39.54 -31.89
N SER A 341 33.09 -40.33 -32.58
CA SER A 341 33.18 -41.80 -32.79
C SER A 341 33.27 -42.79 -31.60
N GLY A 342 32.27 -43.68 -31.49
CA GLY A 342 32.44 -45.00 -30.86
C GLY A 342 31.17 -45.72 -30.40
N THR A 343 30.61 -46.57 -31.26
CA THR A 343 29.98 -47.89 -31.01
C THR A 343 28.82 -48.07 -29.99
N GLN A 344 27.71 -48.58 -30.55
CA GLN A 344 26.53 -49.27 -29.98
C GLN A 344 26.53 -49.68 -28.49
N SER A 345 25.38 -49.44 -27.81
CA SER A 345 24.46 -50.52 -27.37
C SER A 345 23.12 -49.98 -26.84
N LYS A 346 22.03 -50.65 -27.24
CA LYS A 346 20.65 -50.48 -26.79
C LYS A 346 20.43 -51.21 -25.45
N ALA A 347 19.63 -50.66 -24.55
CA ALA A 347 18.79 -51.47 -23.66
C ALA A 347 17.56 -50.68 -23.19
N TRP A 348 16.38 -51.25 -23.47
CA TRP A 348 15.07 -50.83 -22.99
C TRP A 348 14.90 -51.10 -21.49
N GLY A 349 14.18 -50.21 -20.80
CA GLY A 349 13.61 -50.47 -19.48
C GLY A 349 12.31 -49.67 -19.30
N ARG A 350 11.17 -50.30 -19.52
CA ARG A 350 9.84 -49.81 -19.13
C ARG A 350 9.62 -50.06 -17.63
N ALA A 351 9.04 -49.09 -16.92
CA ALA A 351 8.28 -49.30 -15.67
C ALA A 351 7.18 -48.22 -15.59
N MET A 352 5.95 -48.57 -16.01
CA MET A 352 4.77 -48.86 -15.20
C MET A 352 4.07 -47.63 -14.60
N SER A 353 2.95 -47.26 -15.23
CA SER A 353 1.91 -46.40 -14.68
C SER A 353 1.25 -47.06 -13.47
N SER A 354 1.03 -46.29 -12.40
CA SER A 354 -0.05 -46.54 -11.44
C SER A 354 -1.01 -45.35 -11.46
N LYS A 355 -2.26 -45.63 -11.84
CA LYS A 355 -3.40 -44.72 -11.66
C LYS A 355 -3.81 -44.78 -10.19
N ILE A 356 -3.83 -43.64 -9.51
CA ILE A 356 -4.53 -43.48 -8.23
C ILE A 356 -5.71 -42.54 -8.46
N SER A 357 -6.90 -43.13 -8.36
CA SER A 357 -8.18 -42.43 -8.32
C SER A 357 -8.35 -41.78 -6.95
N THR A 358 -8.63 -40.49 -6.89
CA THR A 358 -9.13 -39.82 -5.69
C THR A 358 -10.41 -39.08 -6.02
N SER A 359 -11.53 -39.67 -5.61
CA SER A 359 -12.80 -39.00 -5.40
C SER A 359 -12.75 -38.30 -4.03
N SER A 360 -12.90 -36.97 -3.99
CA SER A 360 -13.24 -36.27 -2.76
C SER A 360 -14.36 -35.25 -3.01
N LEU A 361 -15.43 -35.44 -2.24
CA LEU A 361 -16.58 -34.55 -2.11
C LEU A 361 -16.23 -33.50 -1.07
N THR A 362 -16.06 -32.23 -1.48
CA THR A 362 -16.20 -31.09 -0.56
C THR A 362 -16.98 -29.98 -1.25
N SER A 363 -17.95 -29.47 -0.51
CA SER A 363 -18.97 -28.53 -0.93
C SER A 363 -18.48 -27.08 -0.76
N GLY A 364 -18.67 -26.29 -1.81
CA GLY A 364 -19.07 -24.87 -1.74
C GLY A 364 -18.25 -23.91 -0.89
N SER A 365 -17.14 -23.39 -1.45
CA SER A 365 -16.61 -22.07 -1.10
C SER A 365 -16.26 -21.33 -2.39
N ASN A 366 -17.19 -20.51 -2.87
CA ASN A 366 -17.03 -19.69 -4.07
C ASN A 366 -16.33 -18.37 -3.70
N SER A 367 -15.01 -18.40 -3.47
CA SER A 367 -14.20 -17.19 -3.55
C SER A 367 -13.54 -17.12 -4.93
N THR A 368 -13.66 -15.98 -5.60
CA THR A 368 -13.01 -15.69 -6.89
C THR A 368 -11.48 -15.81 -6.81
N LEU A 369 -10.91 -15.67 -5.61
CA LEU A 369 -9.48 -15.80 -5.30
C LEU A 369 -8.97 -17.25 -5.39
N ALA A 370 -9.74 -18.24 -4.94
CA ALA A 370 -9.37 -19.66 -5.04
C ALA A 370 -9.34 -20.13 -6.51
N LYS A 371 -10.25 -19.62 -7.34
CA LYS A 371 -10.28 -19.90 -8.79
C LYS A 371 -9.11 -19.24 -9.53
N ALA A 372 -8.71 -18.03 -9.14
CA ALA A 372 -7.54 -17.36 -9.71
C ALA A 372 -6.23 -18.11 -9.37
N ALA A 373 -6.05 -18.56 -8.12
CA ALA A 373 -4.89 -19.35 -7.71
C ALA A 373 -4.85 -20.75 -8.36
N ALA A 374 -6.00 -21.41 -8.51
CA ALA A 374 -6.10 -22.67 -9.23
C ALA A 374 -5.73 -22.51 -10.73
N SER A 375 -6.08 -21.38 -11.35
CA SER A 375 -5.69 -21.09 -12.74
C SER A 375 -4.19 -20.82 -12.93
N ILE A 376 -3.51 -20.33 -11.88
CA ILE A 376 -2.06 -20.17 -11.84
C ILE A 376 -1.37 -21.54 -11.74
N ALA A 377 -1.95 -22.48 -11.00
CA ALA A 377 -1.41 -23.83 -10.84
C ALA A 377 -1.69 -24.76 -12.05
N SER A 378 -2.80 -24.56 -12.77
CA SER A 378 -3.23 -25.51 -13.82
C SER A 378 -2.63 -25.26 -15.21
N ASN A 379 -2.04 -24.08 -15.46
CA ASN A 379 -1.49 -23.72 -16.78
C ASN A 379 0.05 -23.74 -16.86
N GLY A 380 0.74 -24.18 -15.82
CA GLY A 380 2.17 -24.45 -15.84
C GLY A 380 2.44 -25.90 -16.24
N GLY A 381 3.01 -26.12 -17.43
CA GLY A 381 3.51 -27.44 -17.83
C GLY A 381 4.48 -28.00 -16.79
N ASN A 382 4.40 -29.31 -16.53
CA ASN A 382 5.27 -30.13 -15.69
C ASN A 382 6.03 -29.37 -14.59
N CYS A 383 5.46 -29.33 -13.39
CA CYS A 383 6.19 -28.96 -12.17
C CYS A 383 7.47 -29.81 -12.07
N THR A 384 8.63 -29.16 -12.11
CA THR A 384 9.90 -29.79 -11.74
C THR A 384 9.89 -30.08 -10.24
N PRO A 385 10.43 -31.21 -9.75
CA PRO A 385 10.18 -31.68 -8.38
C PRO A 385 10.93 -30.93 -7.27
N ASN A 386 11.55 -29.78 -7.54
CA ASN A 386 12.54 -29.17 -6.63
C ASN A 386 12.36 -27.65 -6.44
N GLN A 387 11.12 -27.18 -6.29
CA GLN A 387 10.91 -25.81 -5.82
C GLN A 387 11.18 -25.78 -4.30
N ILE A 388 12.35 -25.27 -3.90
CA ILE A 388 12.74 -25.13 -2.50
C ILE A 388 11.66 -24.31 -1.79
N MET A 389 10.91 -24.90 -0.84
CA MET A 389 9.90 -24.16 -0.08
C MET A 389 10.53 -23.55 1.19
N ARG A 390 11.11 -22.35 1.09
CA ARG A 390 11.69 -21.67 2.25
C ARG A 390 10.66 -20.99 3.15
N ARG A 391 11.03 -20.79 4.41
CA ARG A 391 10.25 -20.07 5.44
C ARG A 391 10.69 -18.59 5.54
N VAL A 392 11.04 -17.95 4.41
CA VAL A 392 11.66 -16.61 4.40
C VAL A 392 10.97 -15.70 3.37
N GLY A 393 10.66 -14.47 3.77
CA GLY A 393 10.20 -13.43 2.83
C GLY A 393 11.37 -12.73 2.15
N PRO A 394 11.15 -12.00 1.04
CA PRO A 394 12.17 -11.14 0.46
C PRO A 394 12.56 -10.03 1.45
N SER A 395 13.78 -9.53 1.34
CA SER A 395 14.17 -8.30 2.05
C SER A 395 13.37 -7.11 1.54
N SER A 396 13.32 -6.02 2.33
CA SER A 396 12.67 -4.77 1.91
C SER A 396 13.23 -4.24 0.59
N SER A 397 14.55 -4.27 0.41
CA SER A 397 15.21 -3.87 -0.84
C SER A 397 14.86 -4.78 -2.02
N GLN A 398 14.82 -6.10 -1.81
CA GLN A 398 14.42 -7.04 -2.87
C GLN A 398 12.99 -6.79 -3.32
N LEU A 399 12.07 -6.64 -2.36
CA LEU A 399 10.66 -6.39 -2.67
C LEU A 399 10.46 -5.04 -3.36
N TYR A 400 11.15 -3.99 -2.89
CA TYR A 400 11.13 -2.67 -3.51
C TYR A 400 11.59 -2.74 -4.97
N LEU A 401 12.81 -3.25 -5.21
CA LEU A 401 13.38 -3.36 -6.54
C LEU A 401 12.50 -4.21 -7.48
N LEU A 402 11.99 -5.35 -6.99
CA LEU A 402 11.08 -6.20 -7.74
C LEU A 402 9.82 -5.43 -8.16
N ARG A 403 9.14 -4.79 -7.20
CA ARG A 403 7.90 -4.05 -7.48
C ARG A 403 8.14 -2.90 -8.46
N THR A 404 9.20 -2.11 -8.26
CA THR A 404 9.57 -1.03 -9.19
C THR A 404 9.82 -1.55 -10.59
N MET A 405 10.59 -2.64 -10.73
CA MET A 405 10.84 -3.25 -12.05
C MET A 405 9.56 -3.78 -12.70
N LEU A 406 8.64 -4.36 -11.93
CA LEU A 406 7.35 -4.82 -12.43
C LEU A 406 6.41 -3.67 -12.80
N GLU A 407 6.39 -2.60 -12.03
CA GLU A 407 5.64 -1.37 -12.32
C GLU A 407 6.12 -0.75 -13.64
N LEU A 408 7.44 -0.70 -13.87
CA LEU A 408 8.03 -0.29 -15.15
C LEU A 408 7.63 -1.20 -16.34
N MET A 409 7.34 -2.48 -16.10
CA MET A 409 6.87 -3.40 -17.16
C MET A 409 5.42 -3.12 -17.57
N VAL A 410 4.59 -2.68 -16.62
CA VAL A 410 3.15 -2.47 -16.85
C VAL A 410 2.77 -1.01 -17.08
N ASP A 411 3.71 -0.08 -16.87
CA ASP A 411 3.47 1.36 -16.99
C ASP A 411 2.92 1.76 -18.38
N GLN A 412 1.87 2.58 -18.34
CA GLN A 412 1.17 3.12 -19.51
C GLN A 412 1.53 4.58 -19.78
N SER A 413 2.23 5.23 -18.84
CA SER A 413 2.44 6.68 -18.81
C SER A 413 3.45 7.16 -19.85
N SER A 414 4.29 6.27 -20.39
CA SER A 414 5.20 6.60 -21.49
C SER A 414 4.49 6.59 -22.85
N PRO A 415 4.35 7.74 -23.55
CA PRO A 415 3.84 7.79 -24.93
C PRO A 415 4.80 7.19 -25.97
N SER A 416 5.91 6.56 -25.54
CA SER A 416 6.90 6.01 -26.46
C SER A 416 6.35 4.83 -27.27
N LYS A 417 6.71 4.76 -28.55
CA LYS A 417 6.42 3.63 -29.46
C LYS A 417 6.98 2.29 -28.96
N HIS A 418 7.79 2.27 -27.89
CA HIS A 418 8.47 1.12 -27.31
C HIS A 418 8.10 0.87 -25.83
N SER A 419 6.84 1.06 -25.45
CA SER A 419 6.37 0.64 -24.12
C SER A 419 6.52 -0.87 -23.97
N LEU A 420 7.23 -1.30 -22.91
CA LEU A 420 7.45 -2.72 -22.57
C LEU A 420 6.15 -3.48 -22.43
N ARG A 421 5.07 -2.81 -22.01
CA ARG A 421 3.71 -3.36 -21.92
C ARG A 421 3.24 -3.98 -23.24
N LYS A 422 3.58 -3.37 -24.38
CA LYS A 422 3.18 -3.88 -25.71
C LYS A 422 3.91 -5.15 -26.11
N GLU A 423 5.04 -5.45 -25.48
CA GLU A 423 5.84 -6.65 -25.76
C GLU A 423 5.40 -7.88 -24.94
N ILE A 424 4.49 -7.68 -23.99
CA ILE A 424 3.99 -8.68 -23.03
C ILE A 424 2.54 -9.04 -23.40
N ASP A 425 2.18 -10.32 -23.30
CA ASP A 425 0.81 -10.78 -23.55
C ASP A 425 -0.14 -10.40 -22.40
N SER A 426 -1.44 -10.32 -22.71
CA SER A 426 -2.48 -9.89 -21.74
C SER A 426 -2.55 -10.75 -20.49
N THR A 427 -2.33 -12.07 -20.62
CA THR A 427 -2.32 -13.00 -19.47
C THR A 427 -1.19 -12.63 -18.51
N THR A 428 0.03 -12.46 -19.03
CA THR A 428 1.17 -12.05 -18.21
C THR A 428 0.99 -10.67 -17.59
N LEU A 429 0.42 -9.71 -18.32
CA LEU A 429 0.10 -8.38 -17.75
C LEU A 429 -0.85 -8.50 -16.54
N SER A 430 -1.92 -9.30 -16.67
CA SER A 430 -2.85 -9.52 -15.56
C SER A 430 -2.19 -10.18 -14.35
N LEU A 431 -1.24 -11.09 -14.58
CA LEU A 431 -0.47 -11.74 -13.51
C LEU A 431 0.42 -10.74 -12.77
N ILE A 432 1.11 -9.86 -13.50
CA ILE A 432 1.96 -8.82 -12.91
C ILE A 432 1.10 -7.80 -12.14
N GLU A 433 0.01 -7.32 -12.73
CA GLU A 433 -0.91 -6.37 -12.08
C GLU A 433 -1.52 -6.98 -10.80
N ASN A 434 -1.91 -8.26 -10.84
CA ASN A 434 -2.38 -8.97 -9.65
C ASN A 434 -1.28 -9.14 -8.60
N PHE A 435 -0.06 -9.49 -9.01
CA PHE A 435 1.07 -9.60 -8.08
C PHE A 435 1.36 -8.25 -7.39
N LEU A 436 1.37 -7.15 -8.13
CA LEU A 436 1.57 -5.80 -7.60
C LEU A 436 0.48 -5.41 -6.60
N LYS A 437 -0.78 -5.78 -6.85
CA LYS A 437 -1.89 -5.56 -5.90
C LYS A 437 -1.70 -6.33 -4.59
N HIS A 438 -1.31 -7.60 -4.67
CA HIS A 438 -1.15 -8.42 -3.46
C HIS A 438 0.13 -8.08 -2.68
N SER A 439 1.24 -7.86 -3.38
CA SER A 439 2.53 -7.57 -2.77
C SER A 439 2.60 -6.18 -2.13
N PHE A 440 1.62 -5.31 -2.35
CA PHE A 440 1.45 -4.07 -1.62
C PHE A 440 1.34 -4.32 -0.11
N TYR A 441 0.64 -5.39 0.30
CA TYR A 441 0.42 -5.69 1.72
C TYR A 441 1.59 -6.43 2.38
N TRP A 442 2.57 -6.90 1.60
CA TRP A 442 3.66 -7.74 2.13
C TRP A 442 4.55 -7.03 3.14
N PRO A 443 4.95 -5.75 3.00
CA PRO A 443 5.71 -5.06 4.04
C PRO A 443 4.98 -5.04 5.38
N TYR A 444 3.65 -4.86 5.37
CA TYR A 444 2.83 -4.85 6.58
C TYR A 444 2.67 -6.26 7.18
N LEU A 445 2.46 -7.26 6.33
CA LEU A 445 2.33 -8.66 6.75
C LEU A 445 3.66 -9.24 7.25
N LEU A 446 4.79 -8.89 6.65
CA LEU A 446 6.10 -9.36 7.10
C LEU A 446 6.49 -8.71 8.44
N ASN A 447 5.96 -7.52 8.73
CA ASN A 447 6.06 -6.82 10.01
C ASN A 447 4.74 -6.89 10.82
N PHE A 448 4.03 -8.00 10.70
CA PHE A 448 2.67 -8.20 11.20
C PHE A 448 2.44 -7.69 12.64
N SER A 449 3.34 -8.04 13.56
CA SER A 449 3.21 -7.71 14.99
C SER A 449 3.31 -6.20 15.22
N LEU A 450 4.29 -5.56 14.59
CA LEU A 450 4.47 -4.10 14.69
C LEU A 450 3.23 -3.38 14.15
N VAL A 451 2.78 -3.75 12.95
CA VAL A 451 1.62 -3.10 12.32
C VAL A 451 0.34 -3.35 13.10
N GLY A 452 0.13 -4.57 13.61
CA GLY A 452 -1.01 -4.88 14.47
C GLY A 452 -1.06 -3.99 15.70
N CYS A 453 0.08 -3.83 16.40
CA CYS A 453 0.20 -2.94 17.54
C CYS A 453 -0.03 -1.46 17.16
N THR A 454 0.56 -0.98 16.06
CA THR A 454 0.38 0.41 15.59
C THR A 454 -1.08 0.71 15.23
N LEU A 455 -1.76 -0.23 14.58
CA LEU A 455 -3.18 -0.08 14.27
C LEU A 455 -4.04 0.00 15.53
N ALA A 456 -3.62 -0.67 16.59
CA ALA A 456 -4.36 -0.67 17.85
C ALA A 456 -3.90 0.42 18.83
N SER A 457 -2.76 1.08 18.62
CA SER A 457 -2.35 2.27 19.37
C SER A 457 -3.15 3.47 18.88
N LEU A 458 -4.41 3.51 19.28
CA LEU A 458 -5.32 4.64 19.12
C LEU A 458 -5.12 5.66 20.23
#